data_AF-A0A5M3Z5K8-F1
#
_entry.id   AF-A0A5M3Z5K8-F1
#
_cell.length_a   1.000
_cell.length_b   1.000
_cell.length_c   1.000
_cell.angle_alpha   90.00
_cell.angle_beta   90.00
_cell.angle_gamma   90.00
#
_symmetry.space_group_name_H-M   'P 1'
#
loop_
_entity.id
_entity.type
_entity.pdbx_description
1 polymer ?
#
loop_
_entity_poly.entity_id
_entity_poly.type
_entity_poly.pdbx_seq_one_letter_code
_entity_poly.pdbx_strand_id
1 'polypeptide(L)'
;MVPDPPTPGPPSDEGKIKRASAACGECKRRRTKCSADTTGSPCTECAIHGRECIIDEYADKRRKVAAKRAQEELKYYRGFLEQLIEAIRTGDGVSVDAIINIIRSGASHEEILAVVTQSLSGGPKKRKALDMNENPISTASTTPDGTSRTPDNWT
;
A
#
# COMPACT_ATOMS: atom_id res chain seq x y z
N MET A 1 43.00 54.18 -13.95
CA MET A 1 42.08 53.10 -13.51
C MET A 1 41.57 52.42 -14.77
N VAL A 2 42.03 51.19 -15.02
CA VAL A 2 41.54 50.37 -16.13
C VAL A 2 40.37 49.55 -15.59
N PRO A 3 39.19 49.56 -16.22
CA PRO A 3 38.08 48.73 -15.78
C PRO A 3 38.38 47.24 -16.08
N ASP A 4 38.14 46.39 -15.09
CA ASP A 4 38.29 44.94 -15.19
C ASP A 4 37.34 44.32 -16.23
N PRO A 5 37.75 43.22 -16.91
CA PRO A 5 36.91 42.54 -17.89
C PRO A 5 35.75 41.78 -17.22
N PRO A 6 34.60 41.59 -17.93
CA PRO A 6 33.44 40.91 -17.37
C PRO A 6 33.72 39.41 -17.18
N THR A 7 33.44 38.93 -15.98
CA THR A 7 33.49 37.51 -15.60
C THR A 7 32.53 36.68 -16.47
N PRO A 8 32.96 35.55 -17.05
CA PRO A 8 32.06 34.62 -17.73
C PRO A 8 31.01 34.07 -16.77
N GLY A 9 29.73 34.22 -17.13
CA GLY A 9 28.62 33.62 -16.39
C GLY A 9 28.68 32.09 -16.39
N PRO A 10 28.03 31.42 -15.41
CA PRO A 10 28.07 29.97 -15.30
C PRO A 10 27.42 29.30 -16.53
N PRO A 11 27.92 28.14 -16.98
CA PRO A 11 27.34 27.41 -18.10
C PRO A 11 25.90 27.00 -17.78
N SER A 12 25.00 27.23 -18.73
CA SER A 12 23.62 26.77 -18.70
C SER A 12 23.56 25.24 -18.51
N ASP A 13 22.76 24.78 -17.54
CA ASP A 13 22.42 23.36 -17.30
C ASP A 13 21.49 22.85 -18.41
N GLU A 14 21.98 22.88 -19.66
CA GLU A 14 21.34 22.29 -20.84
C GLU A 14 21.92 20.89 -21.07
N GLY A 15 21.52 19.92 -20.23
CA GLY A 15 22.08 18.59 -20.40
C GLY A 15 21.50 17.50 -19.52
N LYS A 16 20.35 17.69 -18.88
CA LYS A 16 19.65 16.56 -18.28
C LYS A 16 19.10 15.71 -19.41
N ILE A 17 19.91 14.74 -19.84
CA ILE A 17 19.53 13.62 -20.71
C ILE A 17 18.35 12.93 -20.03
N LYS A 18 17.14 13.37 -20.37
CA LYS A 18 15.90 12.74 -19.91
C LYS A 18 15.89 11.38 -20.58
N ARG A 19 16.03 10.31 -19.80
CA ARG A 19 15.91 8.94 -20.31
C ARG A 19 14.60 8.85 -21.09
N ALA A 20 14.66 8.46 -22.37
CA ALA A 20 13.48 8.25 -23.21
C ALA A 20 12.43 7.42 -22.45
N SER A 21 11.23 7.97 -22.25
CA SER A 21 10.14 7.26 -21.61
C SER A 21 9.60 6.13 -22.50
N ALA A 22 9.76 6.23 -23.82
CA ALA A 22 9.34 5.19 -24.75
C ALA A 22 10.23 5.14 -26.02
N ALA A 23 10.65 3.94 -26.39
CA ALA A 23 11.19 3.64 -27.72
C ALA A 23 10.05 3.35 -28.72
N CYS A 24 10.25 3.67 -30.00
CA CYS A 24 9.32 3.29 -31.07
C CYS A 24 9.24 1.76 -31.22
N GLY A 25 8.17 1.26 -31.84
CA GLY A 25 7.90 -0.17 -32.00
C GLY A 25 9.04 -0.95 -32.66
N GLU A 26 9.64 -0.39 -33.72
CA GLU A 26 10.73 -1.04 -34.44
C GLU A 26 12.03 -1.13 -33.62
N CYS A 27 12.45 -0.04 -32.98
CA CYS A 27 13.63 -0.08 -32.09
C CYS A 27 13.41 -1.02 -30.90
N LYS A 28 12.18 -1.07 -30.36
CA LYS A 28 11.80 -1.99 -29.26
C LYS A 28 11.89 -3.45 -29.70
N ARG A 29 11.38 -3.77 -30.90
CA ARG A 29 11.42 -5.12 -31.51
C ARG A 29 12.85 -5.55 -31.81
N ARG A 30 13.69 -4.64 -32.31
CA ARG A 30 15.08 -4.89 -32.70
C ARG A 30 16.08 -4.79 -31.55
N ARG A 31 15.64 -4.35 -30.36
CA ARG A 31 16.48 -4.09 -29.18
C ARG A 31 17.63 -3.11 -29.45
N THR A 32 17.39 -2.10 -30.30
CA THR A 32 18.35 -1.04 -30.63
C THR A 32 18.02 0.26 -29.91
N LYS A 33 19.01 1.17 -29.80
CA LYS A 33 18.80 2.48 -29.17
C LYS A 33 17.85 3.31 -30.04
N CYS A 34 16.73 3.72 -29.46
CA CYS A 34 15.80 4.64 -30.10
C CYS A 34 16.20 6.08 -29.75
N SER A 35 16.29 6.95 -30.76
CA SER A 35 16.57 8.37 -30.59
C SER A 35 15.32 9.25 -30.80
N ALA A 36 14.12 8.67 -30.75
CA ALA A 36 12.87 9.40 -31.03
C ALA A 36 12.59 10.54 -30.05
N ASP A 37 13.17 10.47 -28.85
CA ASP A 37 13.14 11.52 -27.83
C ASP A 37 13.98 12.75 -28.20
N THR A 38 15.05 12.55 -28.98
CA THR A 38 16.02 13.59 -29.37
C THR A 38 15.76 14.09 -30.79
N THR A 39 15.46 13.19 -31.73
CA THR A 39 15.29 13.53 -33.15
C THR A 39 13.83 13.61 -33.59
N GLY A 40 12.88 13.26 -32.72
CA GLY A 40 11.46 13.15 -33.09
C GLY A 40 11.17 11.90 -33.94
N SER A 41 10.00 11.88 -34.57
CA SER A 41 9.59 10.80 -35.49
C SER A 41 9.79 11.24 -36.95
N PRO A 42 10.48 10.45 -37.79
CA PRO A 42 11.11 9.16 -37.47
C PRO A 42 12.42 9.30 -36.68
N CYS A 43 12.69 8.36 -35.76
CA CYS A 43 13.98 8.33 -35.06
C CYS A 43 15.14 8.01 -36.02
N THR A 44 16.37 8.38 -35.65
CA THR A 44 17.58 8.19 -36.48
C THR A 44 17.67 6.78 -37.07
N GLU A 45 17.47 5.76 -36.25
CA GLU A 45 17.56 4.35 -36.63
C GLU A 45 16.42 3.94 -37.58
N CYS A 46 15.22 4.50 -37.44
CA CYS A 46 14.13 4.24 -38.38
C CYS A 46 14.33 5.02 -39.69
N ALA A 47 14.84 6.25 -39.62
CA ALA A 47 15.10 7.10 -40.79
C ALA A 47 16.16 6.48 -41.70
N ILE A 48 17.31 6.04 -41.14
CA ILE A 48 18.41 5.42 -41.90
C ILE A 48 17.94 4.19 -42.68
N HIS A 49 17.04 3.41 -42.08
CA HIS A 49 16.60 2.13 -42.63
C HIS A 49 15.23 2.20 -43.33
N GLY A 50 14.66 3.39 -43.51
CA GLY A 50 13.35 3.56 -44.15
C GLY A 50 12.21 2.80 -43.47
N ARG A 51 12.23 2.70 -42.14
CA ARG A 51 11.23 1.95 -41.36
C ARG A 51 10.18 2.87 -40.76
N GLU A 52 8.97 2.34 -40.61
CA GLU A 52 7.88 3.03 -39.93
C GLU A 52 8.22 3.23 -38.43
N CYS A 53 8.17 4.48 -37.97
CA CYS A 53 8.55 4.87 -36.62
C CYS A 53 7.33 5.28 -35.79
N ILE A 54 6.62 4.29 -35.24
CA ILE A 54 5.45 4.53 -34.39
C ILE A 54 5.82 4.37 -32.92
N ILE A 55 5.52 5.38 -32.11
CA ILE A 55 5.62 5.33 -30.66
C ILE A 55 4.21 5.03 -30.11
N ASP A 56 4.05 3.87 -29.47
CA ASP A 56 2.82 3.54 -28.75
C ASP A 56 2.86 4.19 -27.35
N GLU A 57 2.36 5.42 -27.26
CA GLU A 57 2.20 6.11 -25.98
C GLU A 57 1.24 5.39 -25.02
N TYR A 58 0.29 4.62 -25.54
CA TYR A 58 -0.72 3.95 -24.75
C TYR A 58 -0.13 2.76 -23.97
N ALA A 59 0.84 2.05 -24.56
CA ALA A 59 1.58 1.01 -23.85
C ALA A 59 2.34 1.54 -22.63
N ASP A 60 2.90 2.75 -22.71
CA ASP A 60 3.63 3.35 -21.58
C ASP A 60 2.69 3.98 -20.55
N LYS A 61 1.62 4.66 -21.00
CA LYS A 61 0.53 5.14 -20.14
C LYS A 61 -0.07 4.00 -19.30
N ARG A 62 -0.30 2.82 -19.89
CA ARG A 62 -0.76 1.62 -19.16
C ARG A 62 0.21 1.20 -18.06
N ARG A 63 1.52 1.15 -18.33
CA ARG A 63 2.53 0.80 -17.31
C ARG A 63 2.57 1.82 -16.18
N LYS A 64 2.52 3.11 -16.52
CA LYS A 64 2.49 4.20 -15.53
C LYS A 64 1.24 4.12 -14.64
N VAL A 65 0.08 3.79 -15.23
CA VAL A 65 -1.17 3.59 -14.51
C VAL A 65 -1.10 2.36 -13.60
N ALA A 66 -0.58 1.23 -14.09
CA ALA A 66 -0.41 0.03 -13.26
C ALA A 66 0.52 0.29 -12.07
N ALA A 67 1.66 0.93 -12.29
CA ALA A 67 2.59 1.31 -11.22
C ALA A 67 1.95 2.28 -10.23
N LYS A 68 1.18 3.26 -10.70
CA LYS A 68 0.46 4.21 -9.84
C LYS A 68 -0.59 3.51 -8.98
N ARG A 69 -1.40 2.61 -9.55
CA ARG A 69 -2.40 1.83 -8.80
C ARG A 69 -1.74 0.97 -7.73
N ALA A 70 -0.67 0.26 -8.06
CA ALA A 70 0.08 -0.53 -7.08
C ALA A 70 0.66 0.35 -5.96
N GLN A 71 1.17 1.54 -6.29
CA GLN A 71 1.66 2.48 -5.28
C GLN A 71 0.55 3.00 -4.37
N GLU A 72 -0.63 3.31 -4.91
CA GLU A 72 -1.81 3.75 -4.15
C GLU A 72 -2.30 2.64 -3.21
N GLU A 73 -2.37 1.41 -3.71
CA GLU A 73 -2.74 0.22 -2.94
C GLU A 73 -1.75 -0.04 -1.78
N LEU A 74 -0.44 0.02 -2.06
CA LEU A 74 0.59 -0.12 -1.02
C LEU A 74 0.50 0.98 0.04
N LYS A 75 0.23 2.23 -0.37
CA LYS A 75 0.03 3.34 0.57
C LYS A 75 -1.20 3.11 1.45
N TYR A 76 -2.30 2.65 0.86
CA TYR A 76 -3.51 2.30 1.58
C TYR A 76 -3.22 1.24 2.64
N TYR A 77 -2.62 0.11 2.27
CA TYR A 77 -2.32 -0.97 3.22
C TYR A 77 -1.30 -0.56 4.28
N ARG A 78 -0.29 0.25 3.93
CA ARG A 78 0.65 0.80 4.91
C ARG A 78 -0.07 1.64 5.97
N GLY A 79 -0.95 2.54 5.54
CA GLY A 79 -1.73 3.38 6.46
C GLY A 79 -2.74 2.59 7.29
N PHE A 80 -3.33 1.54 6.72
CA PHE A 80 -4.19 0.60 7.45
C PHE A 80 -3.41 -0.15 8.54
N LEU A 81 -2.25 -0.71 8.21
CA LEU A 81 -1.40 -1.43 9.17
C LEU A 81 -0.91 -0.51 10.29
N GLU A 82 -0.54 0.74 9.97
CA GLU A 82 -0.15 1.72 10.98
C GLU A 82 -1.30 2.00 11.97
N GLN A 83 -2.53 2.17 11.48
CA GLN A 83 -3.71 2.35 12.33
C GLN A 83 -4.02 1.11 13.17
N LEU A 84 -3.93 -0.09 12.60
CA LEU A 84 -4.17 -1.34 13.32
C LEU A 84 -3.16 -1.52 14.46
N ILE A 85 -1.87 -1.31 14.19
CA ILE A 85 -0.82 -1.39 15.20
C ILE A 85 -1.05 -0.35 16.30
N GLU A 86 -1.41 0.88 15.93
CA GLU A 86 -1.69 1.94 16.90
C GLU A 86 -2.88 1.60 17.81
N ALA A 87 -3.96 1.07 17.23
CA ALA A 87 -5.14 0.66 17.98
C ALA A 87 -4.84 -0.47 18.97
N ILE A 88 -3.94 -1.39 18.63
CA ILE A 88 -3.50 -2.46 19.52
C ILE A 88 -2.58 -1.92 20.63
N ARG A 89 -1.72 -0.95 20.32
CA ARG A 89 -0.75 -0.38 21.28
C ARG A 89 -1.40 0.52 22.33
N THR A 90 -2.41 1.29 21.93
CA THR A 90 -3.03 2.32 22.77
C THR A 90 -4.44 1.97 23.23
N GLY A 91 -5.09 0.99 22.60
CA GLY A 91 -6.42 0.54 22.94
C GLY A 91 -6.50 -0.11 24.31
N ASP A 92 -7.66 0.04 24.95
CA ASP A 92 -8.00 -0.70 26.17
C ASP A 92 -8.26 -2.19 25.86
N GLY A 93 -8.19 -3.04 26.89
CA GLY A 93 -8.30 -4.49 26.72
C GLY A 93 -9.55 -4.92 25.95
N VAL A 94 -10.69 -4.26 26.18
CA VAL A 94 -11.95 -4.58 25.49
C VAL A 94 -11.85 -4.27 23.99
N SER A 95 -11.27 -3.13 23.63
CA SER A 95 -11.06 -2.75 22.24
C SER A 95 -10.08 -3.68 21.53
N VAL A 96 -8.97 -4.03 22.20
CA VAL A 96 -7.97 -4.94 21.64
C VAL A 96 -8.55 -6.34 21.45
N ASP A 97 -9.32 -6.85 22.41
CA ASP A 97 -10.01 -8.14 22.29
C ASP A 97 -11.02 -8.14 21.12
N ALA A 98 -11.75 -7.04 20.93
CA ALA A 98 -12.66 -6.90 19.79
C ALA A 98 -11.92 -6.95 18.45
N ILE A 99 -10.77 -6.25 18.34
CA ILE A 99 -9.90 -6.29 17.15
C ILE A 99 -9.36 -7.70 16.90
N ILE A 100 -8.90 -8.40 17.94
CA ILE A 100 -8.38 -9.76 17.80
C ILE A 100 -9.49 -10.72 17.36
N ASN A 101 -10.69 -10.61 17.93
CA ASN A 101 -11.82 -11.47 17.61
C ASN A 101 -12.29 -11.30 16.17
N ILE A 102 -12.37 -10.07 15.65
CA ILE A 102 -12.77 -9.83 14.25
C ILE A 102 -11.71 -10.34 13.26
N ILE A 103 -10.42 -10.27 13.61
CA ILE A 103 -9.35 -10.86 12.79
C ILE A 103 -9.48 -12.39 12.78
N ARG A 104 -9.69 -13.01 13.95
CA ARG A 104 -9.81 -14.47 14.09
C ARG A 104 -11.07 -15.04 13.43
N SER A 105 -12.12 -14.26 13.26
CA SER A 105 -13.32 -14.69 12.53
C SER A 105 -13.12 -14.73 11.01
N GLY A 106 -11.94 -14.34 10.50
CA GLY A 106 -11.67 -14.30 9.06
C GLY A 106 -12.39 -13.17 8.34
N ALA A 107 -12.68 -12.07 9.03
CA ALA A 107 -13.35 -10.91 8.46
C ALA A 107 -12.50 -10.25 7.36
N SER A 108 -13.16 -9.50 6.48
CA SER A 108 -12.52 -8.72 5.43
C SER A 108 -11.72 -7.54 6.01
N HIS A 109 -10.77 -7.01 5.20
CA HIS A 109 -9.99 -5.84 5.58
C HIS A 109 -10.86 -4.61 5.89
N GLU A 110 -12.00 -4.45 5.19
CA GLU A 110 -12.93 -3.34 5.42
C GLU A 110 -13.63 -3.46 6.79
N GLU A 111 -14.05 -4.66 7.18
CA GLU A 111 -14.66 -4.93 8.48
C GLU A 111 -13.67 -4.73 9.62
N ILE A 112 -12.43 -5.21 9.45
CA ILE A 112 -11.35 -5.01 10.43
C ILE A 112 -11.05 -3.51 10.57
N LEU A 113 -10.93 -2.78 9.45
CA LEU A 113 -10.69 -1.34 9.46
C LEU A 113 -11.79 -0.59 10.22
N ALA A 114 -13.06 -0.94 10.03
CA ALA A 114 -14.18 -0.31 10.74
C ALA A 114 -14.05 -0.45 12.27
N VAL A 115 -13.65 -1.63 12.75
CA VAL A 115 -13.41 -1.86 14.19
C VAL A 115 -12.20 -1.07 14.68
N VAL A 116 -11.08 -1.10 13.95
CA VAL A 116 -9.86 -0.36 14.28
C VAL A 116 -10.13 1.14 14.39
N THR A 117 -10.80 1.73 13.40
CA THR A 117 -11.14 3.16 13.42
C THR A 117 -12.09 3.49 14.58
N GLN A 118 -13.01 2.59 14.92
CA GLN A 118 -13.87 2.77 16.08
C GLN A 118 -13.08 2.78 17.40
N SER A 119 -12.13 1.87 17.56
CA SER A 119 -11.24 1.84 18.74
C SER A 119 -10.38 3.09 18.86
N LEU A 120 -9.86 3.63 17.76
CA LEU A 120 -9.07 4.86 17.75
C LEU A 120 -9.92 6.12 18.00
N SER A 121 -11.19 6.10 17.62
CA SER A 121 -12.14 7.21 17.86
C SER A 121 -12.76 7.21 19.27
N GLY A 122 -12.41 6.22 20.10
CA GLY A 122 -13.01 5.94 21.40
C GLY A 122 -12.45 6.76 22.56
N GLY A 123 -12.92 8.01 22.72
CA GLY A 123 -13.16 8.53 24.07
C GLY A 123 -14.26 7.71 24.77
N PRO A 124 -14.36 7.74 26.12
CA PRO A 124 -15.13 6.76 26.90
C PRO A 124 -16.60 6.73 26.48
N LYS A 125 -17.03 5.66 25.79
CA LYS A 125 -18.44 5.43 25.50
C LYS A 125 -19.09 4.73 26.69
N LYS A 126 -19.94 5.47 27.42
CA LYS A 126 -20.84 4.90 28.43
C LYS A 126 -21.59 3.73 27.80
N ARG A 127 -21.26 2.51 28.23
CA ARG A 127 -22.16 1.36 28.07
C ARG A 127 -23.47 1.78 28.74
N LYS A 128 -24.60 1.75 28.02
CA LYS A 128 -25.90 1.85 28.67
C LYS A 128 -25.97 0.67 29.63
N ALA A 129 -26.05 0.98 30.93
CA ALA A 129 -26.44 0.03 31.95
C ALA A 129 -27.82 -0.51 31.54
N LEU A 130 -27.86 -1.79 31.15
CA LEU A 130 -29.09 -2.54 31.22
C LEU A 130 -29.15 -3.07 32.65
N ASP A 131 -30.23 -2.65 33.28
CA ASP A 131 -30.64 -2.81 34.66
C ASP A 131 -30.47 -4.23 35.20
N MET A 132 -29.97 -4.32 36.42
CA MET A 132 -29.91 -5.54 37.22
C MET A 132 -31.29 -5.81 37.79
N ASN A 133 -31.81 -7.03 37.64
CA ASN A 133 -32.78 -7.54 38.60
C ASN A 133 -32.31 -8.91 39.10
N GLU A 134 -31.76 -8.90 40.30
CA GLU A 134 -31.52 -10.10 41.09
C GLU A 134 -32.83 -10.51 41.77
N ASN A 135 -33.14 -11.81 41.80
CA ASN A 135 -33.59 -12.41 43.05
C ASN A 135 -33.23 -13.91 43.11
N PRO A 136 -32.81 -14.44 44.27
CA PRO A 136 -32.15 -15.73 44.41
C PRO A 136 -33.11 -16.84 44.86
N ILE A 137 -32.77 -18.11 44.56
CA ILE A 137 -33.13 -19.21 45.47
C ILE A 137 -32.17 -20.40 45.36
N SER A 138 -32.02 -21.06 46.50
CA SER A 138 -30.91 -21.87 46.99
C SER A 138 -30.79 -23.33 46.51
N THR A 139 -29.54 -23.82 46.63
CA THR A 139 -29.07 -25.15 47.07
C THR A 139 -29.44 -26.42 46.30
N ALA A 140 -28.41 -27.12 45.79
CA ALA A 140 -27.95 -28.40 46.36
C ALA A 140 -26.65 -28.88 45.69
N SER A 141 -25.69 -29.27 46.52
CA SER A 141 -24.39 -29.88 46.22
C SER A 141 -24.50 -31.25 45.54
N THR A 142 -23.45 -31.70 44.84
CA THR A 142 -22.76 -33.02 44.99
C THR A 142 -21.66 -33.16 43.92
N THR A 143 -20.39 -33.15 44.33
CA THR A 143 -19.23 -33.82 43.68
C THR A 143 -19.24 -35.31 44.10
N PRO A 144 -18.46 -36.28 43.55
CA PRO A 144 -17.19 -36.12 42.84
C PRO A 144 -16.89 -37.12 41.69
N ASP A 145 -15.65 -36.97 41.19
CA ASP A 145 -14.73 -38.01 40.69
C ASP A 145 -14.76 -38.45 39.22
N GLY A 146 -13.55 -38.67 38.66
CA GLY A 146 -13.37 -39.54 37.50
C GLY A 146 -12.45 -39.10 36.35
N THR A 147 -11.14 -39.09 36.61
CA THR A 147 -10.11 -39.71 35.74
C THR A 147 -9.62 -39.04 34.43
N SER A 148 -8.30 -38.84 34.44
CA SER A 148 -7.30 -38.58 33.39
C SER A 148 -7.39 -39.42 32.10
N ARG A 149 -7.00 -38.85 30.94
CA ARG A 149 -6.00 -39.41 29.99
C ARG A 149 -5.62 -38.43 28.86
N THR A 150 -4.48 -38.76 28.26
CA THR A 150 -3.46 -38.00 27.50
C THR A 150 -3.83 -37.46 26.11
N PRO A 151 -2.99 -36.56 25.52
CA PRO A 151 -3.13 -36.12 24.14
C PRO A 151 -2.40 -37.04 23.15
N ASP A 152 -3.07 -37.41 22.05
CA ASP A 152 -2.46 -38.12 20.94
C ASP A 152 -1.92 -37.17 19.86
N ASN A 153 -0.75 -37.59 19.40
CA ASN A 153 0.19 -37.08 18.43
C ASN A 153 -0.36 -37.02 16.99
N TRP A 154 -0.04 -35.95 16.24
CA TRP A 154 -0.18 -35.91 14.78
C TRP A 154 1.21 -35.92 14.16
N THR A 155 1.53 -37.03 13.50
CA THR A 155 2.65 -37.19 12.56
C THR A 155 2.20 -36.74 11.17
#